data_AF-A0A2E7HAB2-F1
#
_entry.id   AF-A0A2E7HAB2-F1
#
_cell.length_a   1.000
_cell.length_b   1.000
_cell.length_c   1.000
_cell.angle_alpha   90.00
_cell.angle_beta   90.00
_cell.angle_gamma   90.00
#
_symmetry.space_group_name_H-M   'P 1'
#
loop_
_entity.id
_entity.type
_entity.pdbx_description
1 polymer ?
#
loop_
_entity_poly.entity_id
_entity_poly.type
_entity_poly.pdbx_seq_one_letter_code
_entity_poly.pdbx_strand_id
1 'polypeptide(L)'
;MKSLIIGSSNNLKKISELLIEKIDDLFFLNSEQFKFSSWAALNRDNVTFYNGEAKEIDTLLKAGLEDSDIIIIDMGDDAESLFVAQKCNINLSNAIFIILEDMSISDIFEDLGFIILDSSNLTLDKVVKYIEKFK
;
A
#
# COMPACT_ATOMS: atom_id res chain seq x y z
N MET A 1 6.49 13.39 2.69
CA MET A 1 5.43 12.42 2.38
C MET A 1 5.98 11.01 2.36
N LYS A 2 5.44 10.12 3.18
CA LYS A 2 5.88 8.73 3.32
C LYS A 2 4.76 7.76 2.93
N SER A 3 5.12 6.59 2.41
CA SER A 3 4.15 5.56 2.04
C SER A 3 4.51 4.21 2.63
N LEU A 4 3.51 3.51 3.16
CA LEU A 4 3.59 2.10 3.51
C LEU A 4 2.93 1.24 2.43
N ILE A 5 3.69 0.30 1.88
CA ILE A 5 3.25 -0.65 0.86
C ILE A 5 3.16 -2.03 1.52
N ILE A 6 1.97 -2.63 1.52
CA ILE A 6 1.69 -3.89 2.21
C ILE A 6 1.34 -4.97 1.18
N GLY A 7 2.16 -6.02 1.15
CA GLY A 7 2.07 -7.11 0.18
C GLY A 7 3.20 -7.09 -0.83
N SER A 8 3.06 -7.89 -1.89
CA SER A 8 4.16 -8.12 -2.86
C SER A 8 3.71 -8.39 -4.29
N SER A 9 2.51 -7.94 -4.65
CA SER A 9 1.98 -8.14 -6.00
C SER A 9 2.75 -7.34 -7.07
N ASN A 10 2.59 -7.75 -8.34
CA ASN A 10 3.13 -6.99 -9.46
C ASN A 10 2.50 -5.59 -9.60
N ASN A 11 1.26 -5.41 -9.13
CA ASN A 11 0.59 -4.11 -9.14
C ASN A 11 1.26 -3.18 -8.12
N LEU A 12 1.56 -3.67 -6.92
CA LEU A 12 2.34 -2.91 -5.94
C LEU A 12 3.73 -2.57 -6.44
N LYS A 13 4.40 -3.47 -7.15
CA LYS A 13 5.69 -3.18 -7.79
C LYS A 13 5.60 -1.96 -8.71
N LYS A 14 4.66 -1.97 -9.65
CA LYS A 14 4.45 -0.89 -10.62
C LYS A 14 4.13 0.45 -9.94
N ILE A 15 3.25 0.42 -8.93
CA ILE A 15 2.93 1.62 -8.14
C ILE A 15 4.19 2.11 -7.44
N SER A 16 4.92 1.23 -6.78
CA SER A 16 6.11 1.59 -6.01
C SER A 16 7.23 2.19 -6.87
N GLU A 17 7.47 1.65 -8.06
CA GLU A 17 8.44 2.19 -9.03
C GLU A 17 8.07 3.60 -9.51
N LEU A 18 6.77 3.95 -9.52
CA LEU A 18 6.30 5.31 -9.80
C LEU A 18 6.46 6.23 -8.58
N LEU A 19 6.21 5.69 -7.38
CA LEU A 19 6.24 6.45 -6.13
C LEU A 19 7.65 6.82 -5.68
N ILE A 20 8.64 5.97 -5.96
CA ILE A 20 10.00 6.16 -5.45
C ILE A 20 10.65 7.49 -5.85
N GLU A 21 10.24 8.06 -6.99
CA GLU A 21 10.71 9.36 -7.49
C GLU A 21 9.87 10.54 -6.97
N LYS A 22 8.75 10.27 -6.30
CA LYS A 22 7.73 11.26 -5.95
C LYS A 22 7.56 11.47 -4.46
N ILE A 23 8.03 10.55 -3.62
CA ILE A 23 7.81 10.56 -2.17
C ILE A 23 9.15 10.49 -1.42
N ASP A 24 9.15 10.88 -0.15
CA ASP A 24 10.38 10.96 0.64
C ASP A 24 10.85 9.57 1.04
N ASP A 25 9.98 8.75 1.65
CA ASP A 25 10.29 7.40 2.11
C ASP A 25 9.24 6.37 1.66
N LEU A 26 9.68 5.20 1.18
CA LEU A 26 8.84 4.02 0.98
C LEU A 26 9.18 2.93 2.00
N PHE A 27 8.16 2.48 2.71
CA PHE A 27 8.21 1.31 3.58
C PHE A 27 7.48 0.15 2.91
N PHE A 28 8.09 -1.03 2.90
CA PHE A 28 7.47 -2.25 2.42
C PHE A 28 7.24 -3.21 3.57
N LEU A 29 6.07 -3.82 3.63
CA LEU A 29 5.76 -4.88 4.59
C LEU A 29 5.23 -6.11 3.87
N ASN A 30 5.87 -7.24 4.11
CA ASN A 30 5.37 -8.55 3.68
C ASN A 30 5.92 -9.64 4.59
N SER A 31 5.21 -10.77 4.76
CA SER A 31 5.70 -11.91 5.54
C SER A 31 6.79 -12.72 4.80
N GLU A 32 6.91 -12.51 3.50
CA GLU A 32 7.86 -13.19 2.62
C GLU A 32 8.84 -12.18 1.98
N GLN A 33 9.83 -11.72 2.76
CA GLN A 33 10.79 -10.70 2.33
C GLN A 33 11.53 -11.05 1.01
N PHE A 34 11.74 -12.34 0.73
CA PHE A 34 12.40 -12.79 -0.50
C PHE A 34 11.66 -12.36 -1.78
N LYS A 35 10.35 -12.09 -1.70
CA LYS A 35 9.57 -11.63 -2.86
C LYS A 35 10.03 -10.29 -3.42
N PHE A 36 10.69 -9.46 -2.60
CA PHE A 36 11.25 -8.17 -3.03
C PHE A 36 12.62 -8.27 -3.69
N SER A 37 13.29 -9.44 -3.64
CA SER A 37 14.63 -9.63 -4.23
C SER A 37 14.70 -9.34 -5.74
N SER A 38 13.56 -9.44 -6.44
CA SER A 38 13.43 -9.16 -7.87
C SER A 38 13.11 -7.69 -8.19
N TRP A 39 13.01 -6.82 -7.19
CA TRP A 39 12.59 -5.43 -7.32
C TRP A 39 13.81 -4.48 -7.32
N ALA A 40 14.76 -4.73 -8.21
CA ALA A 40 16.05 -4.02 -8.24
C ALA A 40 15.91 -2.48 -8.34
N ALA A 41 14.87 -1.97 -8.98
CA ALA A 41 14.59 -0.53 -9.08
C ALA A 41 14.33 0.14 -7.71
N LEU A 42 13.92 -0.65 -6.72
CA LEU A 42 13.60 -0.22 -5.36
C LEU A 42 14.77 -0.40 -4.38
N ASN A 43 15.96 -0.76 -4.88
CA ASN A 43 17.18 -0.75 -4.06
C ASN A 43 17.73 0.68 -3.97
N ARG A 44 17.09 1.52 -3.15
CA ARG A 44 17.48 2.93 -2.92
C ARG A 44 17.50 3.26 -1.44
N ASP A 45 18.23 4.32 -1.10
CA ASP A 45 18.44 4.76 0.28
C ASP A 45 17.14 5.14 1.01
N ASN A 46 16.10 5.54 0.27
CA ASN A 46 14.80 5.91 0.81
C ASN A 46 13.77 4.77 0.84
N VAL A 47 14.23 3.53 0.66
CA VAL A 47 13.38 2.34 0.70
C VAL A 47 13.78 1.45 1.87
N THR A 48 12.82 1.08 2.71
CA THR A 48 13.03 0.13 3.81
C THR A 48 12.06 -1.05 3.71
N PHE A 49 12.58 -2.26 3.90
CA PHE A 49 11.80 -3.49 3.86
C PHE A 49 11.64 -4.08 5.26
N TYR A 50 10.39 -4.30 5.66
CA TYR A 50 9.99 -4.98 6.88
C TYR A 50 9.47 -6.38 6.56
N ASN A 51 9.81 -7.32 7.44
CA ASN A 51 9.34 -8.70 7.37
C ASN A 51 8.39 -8.98 8.52
N GLY A 52 7.17 -9.45 8.22
CA GLY A 52 6.19 -9.83 9.25
C GLY A 52 4.76 -9.94 8.73
N GLU A 53 3.88 -10.46 9.60
CA GLU A 53 2.46 -10.65 9.31
C GLU A 53 1.69 -9.32 9.42
N ALA A 54 1.19 -8.82 8.30
CA ALA A 54 0.40 -7.57 8.25
C ALA A 54 -0.95 -7.67 8.99
N LYS A 55 -1.38 -8.88 9.33
CA LYS A 55 -2.54 -9.10 10.21
C LYS A 55 -2.25 -8.73 11.66
N GLU A 56 -0.99 -8.56 12.06
CA GLU A 56 -0.61 -8.16 13.43
C GLU A 56 -0.41 -6.64 13.52
N ILE A 57 -1.11 -5.98 14.44
CA ILE A 57 -1.05 -4.52 14.56
C ILE A 57 0.36 -4.04 14.93
N ASP A 58 1.05 -4.75 15.83
CA ASP A 58 2.43 -4.43 16.21
C ASP A 58 3.39 -4.48 15.02
N THR A 59 3.14 -5.36 14.05
CA THR A 59 3.91 -5.44 12.81
C THR A 59 3.64 -4.24 11.92
N LEU A 60 2.39 -3.82 11.77
CA LEU A 60 2.02 -2.61 11.02
C LEU A 60 2.66 -1.36 11.64
N LEU A 61 2.59 -1.22 12.98
CA LEU A 61 3.19 -0.11 13.71
C LEU A 61 4.71 -0.06 13.52
N LYS A 62 5.40 -1.20 13.65
CA LYS A 62 6.85 -1.30 13.40
C LYS A 62 7.24 -0.94 11.97
N ALA A 63 6.35 -1.22 11.01
CA ALA A 63 6.57 -0.91 9.60
C ALA A 63 6.27 0.56 9.24
N GLY A 64 5.93 1.41 10.21
CA GLY A 64 5.71 2.84 9.99
C GLY A 64 4.27 3.21 9.66
N LEU A 65 3.27 2.42 10.11
CA LEU A 65 1.85 2.73 9.93
C LEU A 65 1.49 4.17 10.37
N GLU A 66 1.95 4.59 11.55
CA GLU A 66 1.63 5.92 12.13
C GLU A 66 2.35 7.07 11.42
N ASP A 67 3.50 6.81 10.80
CA ASP A 67 4.32 7.81 10.13
C ASP A 67 3.99 7.97 8.64
N SER A 68 3.13 7.12 8.10
CA SER A 68 2.81 7.07 6.68
C SER A 68 1.66 8.01 6.32
N ASP A 69 1.78 8.78 5.25
CA ASP A 69 0.67 9.59 4.73
C ASP A 69 -0.24 8.76 3.82
N ILE A 70 0.35 7.75 3.18
CA ILE A 70 -0.29 6.87 2.21
C ILE A 70 -0.05 5.42 2.60
N ILE A 71 -1.07 4.59 2.48
CA ILE A 71 -0.97 3.14 2.66
C ILE A 71 -1.54 2.50 1.40
N ILE A 72 -0.82 1.53 0.81
CA ILE A 72 -1.28 0.81 -0.39
C ILE A 72 -1.21 -0.68 -0.11
N ILE A 73 -2.33 -1.37 -0.27
CA ILE A 73 -2.52 -2.73 0.21
C ILE A 73 -2.93 -3.64 -0.96
N ASP A 74 -2.22 -4.75 -1.11
CA ASP A 74 -2.57 -5.87 -2.00
C ASP A 74 -1.98 -7.17 -1.43
N MET A 75 -2.82 -7.91 -0.73
CA MET A 75 -2.45 -9.18 -0.10
C MET A 75 -2.64 -10.39 -1.03
N GLY A 76 -3.06 -10.17 -2.29
CA GLY A 76 -3.39 -11.23 -3.24
C GLY A 76 -4.73 -11.94 -2.99
N ASP A 77 -5.40 -11.62 -1.89
CA ASP A 77 -6.78 -12.00 -1.57
C ASP A 77 -7.53 -10.73 -1.12
N ASP A 78 -8.72 -10.51 -1.68
CA ASP A 78 -9.49 -9.30 -1.42
C ASP A 78 -9.92 -9.21 0.05
N ALA A 79 -10.42 -10.31 0.62
CA ALA A 79 -10.88 -10.31 2.02
C ALA A 79 -9.73 -10.03 2.98
N GLU A 80 -8.54 -10.58 2.70
CA GLU A 80 -7.33 -10.29 3.46
C GLU A 80 -6.88 -8.83 3.31
N SER A 81 -6.87 -8.30 2.09
CA SER A 81 -6.52 -6.89 1.82
C SER A 81 -7.45 -5.94 2.56
N LEU A 82 -8.76 -6.21 2.54
CA LEU A 82 -9.77 -5.43 3.24
C LEU A 82 -9.63 -5.53 4.76
N PHE A 83 -9.36 -6.72 5.30
CA PHE A 83 -9.12 -6.90 6.73
C PHE A 83 -7.91 -6.10 7.21
N VAL A 84 -6.80 -6.13 6.47
CA VAL A 84 -5.60 -5.35 6.78
C VAL A 84 -5.87 -3.84 6.64
N ALA A 85 -6.63 -3.42 5.62
CA ALA A 85 -7.00 -2.01 5.44
C ALA A 85 -7.81 -1.47 6.63
N GLN A 86 -8.76 -2.25 7.14
CA GLN A 86 -9.50 -1.89 8.36
C GLN A 86 -8.59 -1.74 9.57
N LYS A 87 -7.57 -2.60 9.71
CA LYS A 87 -6.56 -2.45 10.79
C LYS A 87 -5.68 -1.22 10.62
N CYS A 88 -5.41 -0.80 9.40
CA CYS A 88 -4.67 0.43 9.12
C CYS A 88 -5.52 1.68 9.39
N ASN A 89 -6.85 1.58 9.30
CA ASN A 89 -7.80 2.68 9.48
C ASN A 89 -8.08 3.01 10.97
N ILE A 90 -7.07 2.96 11.83
CA ILE A 90 -7.20 3.21 13.29
C ILE A 90 -7.13 4.70 13.64
N ASN A 91 -7.99 5.51 13.01
CA ASN A 91 -8.15 6.94 13.29
C ASN A 91 -6.94 7.82 12.86
N LEU A 92 -6.22 7.38 11.83
CA LEU A 92 -5.10 8.10 11.24
C LEU A 92 -5.58 8.85 9.98
N SER A 93 -5.03 10.03 9.72
CA SER A 93 -5.35 10.88 8.56
C SER A 93 -4.75 10.37 7.24
N ASN A 94 -4.49 9.07 7.16
CA ASN A 94 -3.78 8.42 6.05
C ASN A 94 -4.76 8.15 4.92
N ALA A 95 -4.33 8.31 3.68
CA ALA A 95 -5.07 7.77 2.55
C ALA A 95 -4.73 6.29 2.37
N ILE A 96 -5.75 5.44 2.41
CA ILE A 96 -5.60 4.00 2.29
C ILE A 96 -6.13 3.57 0.91
N PHE A 97 -5.23 3.13 0.06
CA PHE A 97 -5.50 2.52 -1.23
C PHE A 97 -5.56 1.01 -1.09
N ILE A 98 -6.59 0.39 -1.67
CA ILE A 98 -6.75 -1.07 -1.67
C ILE A 98 -6.85 -1.51 -3.12
N ILE A 99 -6.02 -2.49 -3.50
CA ILE A 99 -6.15 -3.16 -4.79
C ILE A 99 -7.11 -4.32 -4.60
N LEU A 100 -8.16 -4.37 -5.43
CA LEU A 100 -9.16 -5.45 -5.43
C LEU A 100 -9.24 -6.14 -6.79
N GLU A 101 -9.47 -7.44 -6.78
CA GLU A 101 -9.84 -8.23 -7.97
C GLU A 101 -11.35 -8.19 -8.21
N ASP A 102 -12.15 -8.40 -7.17
CA ASP A 102 -13.61 -8.30 -7.21
C ASP A 102 -14.06 -6.84 -7.01
N MET A 103 -14.32 -6.15 -8.11
CA MET A 103 -14.82 -4.78 -8.06
C MET A 103 -16.30 -4.67 -7.63
N SER A 104 -17.05 -5.77 -7.51
CA SER A 104 -18.48 -5.72 -7.13
C SER A 104 -18.71 -5.23 -5.69
N ILE A 105 -17.68 -5.31 -4.85
CA ILE A 105 -17.71 -4.85 -3.45
C ILE A 105 -17.11 -3.45 -3.27
N SER A 106 -16.58 -2.83 -4.33
CA SER A 106 -15.81 -1.58 -4.24
C SER A 106 -16.58 -0.43 -3.60
N ASP A 107 -17.83 -0.20 -4.02
CA ASP A 107 -18.69 0.87 -3.50
C ASP A 107 -18.81 0.83 -1.97
N ILE A 108 -18.92 -0.36 -1.37
CA ILE A 108 -19.06 -0.55 0.08
C ILE A 108 -17.83 0.00 0.82
N PHE A 109 -16.64 -0.18 0.25
CA PHE A 109 -15.40 0.24 0.89
C PHE A 109 -15.01 1.67 0.52
N GLU A 110 -15.39 2.16 -0.66
CA GLU A 110 -15.30 3.57 -0.99
C GLU A 110 -16.15 4.43 -0.03
N ASP A 111 -17.36 3.97 0.32
CA ASP A 111 -18.23 4.61 1.31
C ASP A 111 -17.61 4.64 2.73
N LEU A 112 -16.68 3.73 3.02
CA LEU A 112 -15.92 3.71 4.28
C LEU A 112 -14.65 4.58 4.23
N GLY A 113 -14.40 5.27 3.12
CA GLY A 113 -13.29 6.21 2.94
C GLY A 113 -12.03 5.59 2.32
N PHE A 114 -12.07 4.32 1.88
CA PHE A 114 -10.95 3.70 1.17
C PHE A 114 -10.91 4.13 -0.30
N ILE A 115 -9.72 4.14 -0.89
CA ILE A 115 -9.55 4.42 -2.31
C ILE A 115 -9.32 3.09 -3.04
N ILE A 116 -10.28 2.67 -3.87
CA ILE A 116 -10.19 1.38 -4.53
C ILE A 116 -9.48 1.48 -5.89
N LEU A 117 -8.56 0.55 -6.10
CA LEU A 117 -7.80 0.33 -7.33
C LEU A 117 -8.18 -1.03 -7.92
N ASP A 118 -8.63 -1.03 -9.17
CA ASP A 118 -8.94 -2.26 -9.91
C ASP A 118 -7.63 -2.97 -10.29
N SER A 119 -7.45 -4.22 -9.85
CA SER A 119 -6.25 -5.01 -10.11
C SER A 119 -6.07 -5.36 -11.59
N SER A 120 -7.17 -5.53 -12.32
CA SER A 120 -7.22 -5.91 -13.74
C SER A 120 -7.07 -4.70 -14.67
N ASN A 121 -7.50 -3.52 -14.21
CA ASN A 121 -7.41 -2.27 -14.95
C ASN A 121 -6.73 -1.17 -14.12
N LEU A 122 -5.54 -1.48 -13.61
CA LEU A 122 -4.80 -0.59 -12.71
C LEU A 122 -4.46 0.74 -13.40
N THR A 123 -5.14 1.80 -12.97
CA THR A 123 -4.88 3.17 -13.40
C THR A 123 -4.06 3.91 -12.34
N LEU A 124 -2.77 4.07 -12.61
CA LEU A 124 -1.83 4.74 -11.70
C LEU A 124 -2.15 6.22 -11.47
N ASP A 125 -2.94 6.82 -12.37
CA ASP A 125 -3.41 8.20 -12.29
C ASP A 125 -4.07 8.55 -10.95
N LYS A 126 -4.84 7.62 -10.35
CA LYS A 126 -5.49 7.86 -9.05
C LYS A 126 -4.45 8.14 -7.96
N VAL A 127 -3.39 7.33 -7.92
CA VAL A 127 -2.29 7.47 -6.94
C VAL A 127 -1.48 8.74 -7.21
N VAL A 128 -1.14 9.01 -8.47
CA VAL A 128 -0.38 10.23 -8.84
C VAL A 128 -1.15 11.50 -8.50
N LYS A 129 -2.42 11.59 -8.89
CA LYS A 129 -3.27 12.76 -8.62
C LYS A 129 -3.45 12.99 -7.13
N TYR A 130 -3.47 11.93 -6.32
CA TYR A 130 -3.51 12.09 -4.86
C TYR A 130 -2.24 12.78 -4.37
N ILE A 131 -1.07 12.27 -4.76
CA ILE A 131 0.23 12.80 -4.34
C ILE A 131 0.43 14.25 -4.75
N GLU A 132 0.00 14.61 -5.95
CA GLU A 132 0.12 15.97 -6.47
C GLU A 132 -0.73 16.99 -5.70
N LYS A 133 -1.73 16.58 -4.91
CA LYS A 133 -2.50 17.49 -4.04
C LYS A 133 -1.74 17.97 -2.81
N PHE A 134 -0.69 17.26 -2.42
CA PHE A 134 0.08 17.52 -1.19
C PHE A 134 1.50 18.03 -1.47
N LYS A 135 1.82 18.32 -2.74
CA LYS A 135 3.03 19.04 -3.16
C LYS A 135 2.70 20.50 -3.46
#